data_AF-A0A2V8PER2-F1
#
_entry.id   AF-A0A2V8PER2-F1
#
_cell.length_a   1.000
_cell.length_b   1.000
_cell.length_c   1.000
_cell.angle_alpha   90.00
_cell.angle_beta   90.00
_cell.angle_gamma   90.00
#
_symmetry.space_group_name_H-M   'P 1'
#
loop_
_entity.id
_entity.type
_entity.pdbx_description
1 polymer ?
#
loop_
_entity_poly.entity_id
_entity_poly.type
_entity_poly.pdbx_seq_one_letter_code
_entity_poly.pdbx_strand_id
1 'polypeptide(L)'
;NELRGVSSALNTRQIVFISPPDVKDPNAPRSGIASKSTTVNGISAGPGDYVDPWGTPYNLEMDADYTNQIETNPYPDTDGSAGATPLRLGVISWSYGKDQTKGTKGGSSNFKSSDDVISWQ
;
A
#
# COMPACT_ATOMS: atom_id res chain seq x y z
N ASN A 1 12.44 -18.71 10.58
CA ASN A 1 13.09 -17.75 9.65
C ASN A 1 13.21 -18.24 8.22
N GLU A 2 12.88 -19.51 7.90
CA GLU A 2 13.18 -20.11 6.58
C GLU A 2 12.11 -19.84 5.51
N LEU A 3 10.91 -19.42 5.91
CA LEU A 3 9.80 -19.06 5.00
C LEU A 3 9.91 -17.63 4.42
N ARG A 4 10.94 -16.85 4.76
CA ARG A 4 11.10 -15.44 4.34
C ARG A 4 11.66 -15.27 2.91
N GLY A 5 11.46 -16.26 2.03
CA GLY A 5 11.72 -16.10 0.60
C GLY A 5 13.19 -16.12 0.14
N VAL A 6 14.14 -16.55 0.98
CA VAL A 6 15.58 -16.62 0.60
C VAL A 6 15.89 -17.81 -0.31
N SER A 7 14.97 -18.78 -0.44
CA SER A 7 15.10 -19.96 -1.30
C SER A 7 13.79 -20.23 -2.04
N SER A 8 13.86 -20.32 -3.38
CA SER A 8 12.73 -20.71 -4.24
C SER A 8 12.26 -22.15 -3.99
N ALA A 9 13.08 -22.98 -3.33
CA ALA A 9 12.67 -24.32 -2.92
C ALA A 9 11.65 -24.31 -1.76
N LEU A 10 11.66 -23.25 -0.93
CA LEU A 10 10.74 -23.10 0.21
C LEU A 10 9.63 -22.07 -0.06
N ASN A 11 9.87 -21.10 -0.95
CA ASN A 11 8.89 -20.15 -1.43
C ASN A 11 8.64 -20.38 -2.94
N THR A 12 8.07 -21.54 -3.28
CA THR A 12 7.85 -21.98 -4.66
C THR A 12 6.93 -21.05 -5.45
N ARG A 13 6.07 -20.31 -4.74
CA ARG A 13 5.18 -19.27 -5.29
C ARG A 13 5.81 -17.87 -5.30
N GLN A 14 7.07 -17.75 -4.88
CA GLN A 14 7.81 -16.47 -4.82
C GLN A 14 7.04 -15.34 -4.13
N ILE A 15 6.25 -15.68 -3.11
CA ILE A 15 5.45 -14.73 -2.33
C ILE A 15 6.37 -13.67 -1.74
N VAL A 16 6.08 -12.41 -2.02
CA VAL A 16 6.79 -11.25 -1.49
C VAL A 16 6.21 -10.91 -0.12
N PHE A 17 7.08 -10.68 0.87
CA PHE A 17 6.66 -10.32 2.23
C PHE A 17 7.00 -8.87 2.51
N ILE A 18 6.07 -8.15 3.15
CA ILE A 18 6.32 -6.86 3.78
C ILE A 18 6.30 -7.11 5.29
N SER A 19 7.36 -6.71 6.00
CA SER A 19 7.53 -6.93 7.44
C SER A 19 7.83 -5.62 8.16
N PRO A 20 6.86 -4.69 8.25
CA PRO A 20 7.06 -3.40 8.89
C PRO A 20 7.09 -3.56 10.42
N PRO A 21 7.74 -2.63 11.14
CA PRO A 21 7.71 -2.64 12.61
C PRO A 21 6.33 -2.26 13.15
N ASP A 22 6.09 -2.53 14.42
CA ASP A 22 4.92 -1.97 15.12
C ASP A 22 4.99 -0.44 15.16
N VAL A 23 3.81 0.18 15.22
CA VAL A 23 3.72 1.63 15.40
C VAL A 23 4.34 2.06 16.73
N LYS A 24 5.03 3.20 16.71
CA LYS A 24 5.70 3.75 17.89
C LYS A 24 4.71 4.28 18.94
N ASP A 25 3.59 4.85 18.49
CA ASP A 25 2.51 5.34 19.34
C ASP A 25 1.19 4.64 18.95
N PRO A 26 0.66 3.73 19.79
CA PRO A 26 -0.60 3.04 19.52
C PRO A 26 -1.84 3.94 19.49
N ASN A 27 -1.80 5.15 20.04
CA ASN A 27 -2.94 6.07 20.03
C ASN A 27 -2.93 6.99 18.80
N ALA A 28 -1.76 7.21 18.22
CA ALA A 28 -1.53 7.95 16.98
C ALA A 28 -0.65 7.13 16.03
N PRO A 29 -1.16 5.99 15.51
CA PRO A 29 -0.38 5.03 14.75
C PRO A 29 0.13 5.68 13.46
N ARG A 30 1.40 5.45 13.11
CA ARG A 30 2.02 5.92 11.87
C ARG A 30 3.12 4.97 11.41
N SER A 31 3.17 4.70 10.10
CA SER A 31 4.26 3.99 9.42
C SER A 31 4.65 2.65 10.06
N GLY A 32 3.67 1.78 10.29
CA GLY A 32 3.90 0.51 10.98
C GLY A 32 2.63 -0.33 11.13
N ILE A 33 2.73 -1.44 11.85
CA ILE A 33 1.58 -2.26 12.22
C ILE A 33 0.89 -1.65 13.44
N ALA A 34 -0.39 -1.29 13.30
CA ALA A 34 -1.19 -0.80 14.41
C ALA A 34 -1.36 -1.91 15.45
N SER A 35 -1.13 -1.61 16.72
CA SER A 35 -1.27 -2.57 17.84
C SER A 35 -2.57 -2.38 18.62
N LYS A 36 -3.36 -1.36 18.27
CA LYS A 36 -4.58 -0.96 18.98
C LYS A 36 -5.58 -0.36 17.99
N SER A 37 -6.87 -0.64 18.18
CA SER A 37 -7.94 0.03 17.44
C SER A 37 -7.97 1.52 17.76
N THR A 38 -7.95 2.35 16.73
CA THR A 38 -8.12 3.81 16.84
C THR A 38 -8.78 4.37 15.59
N THR A 39 -9.14 5.64 15.63
CA THR A 39 -9.65 6.37 14.47
C THR A 39 -8.77 7.59 14.23
N VAL A 40 -8.17 7.68 13.05
CA VAL A 40 -7.32 8.78 12.62
C VAL A 40 -7.99 9.46 11.43
N ASN A 41 -8.22 10.77 11.52
CA ASN A 41 -8.90 11.56 10.48
C ASN A 41 -10.26 10.99 10.02
N GLY A 42 -11.00 10.33 10.92
CA GLY A 42 -12.29 9.72 10.60
C GLY A 42 -12.21 8.32 9.97
N ILE A 43 -11.00 7.75 9.84
CA ILE A 43 -10.76 6.42 9.30
C ILE A 43 -10.28 5.49 10.41
N SER A 44 -10.86 4.31 10.49
CA SER A 44 -10.50 3.31 11.50
C SER A 44 -9.25 2.54 11.10
N ALA A 45 -8.32 2.42 12.04
CA ALA A 45 -7.19 1.49 11.98
C ALA A 45 -7.34 0.48 13.13
N GLY A 46 -7.35 -0.80 12.82
CA GLY A 46 -7.42 -1.92 13.75
C GLY A 46 -6.05 -2.53 14.06
N PRO A 47 -5.95 -3.32 15.14
CA PRO A 47 -4.76 -4.11 15.41
C PRO A 47 -4.43 -5.03 14.23
N GLY A 48 -3.19 -5.00 13.76
CA GLY A 48 -2.72 -5.74 12.59
C GLY A 48 -2.74 -4.94 11.28
N ASP A 49 -3.41 -3.78 11.23
CA ASP A 49 -3.41 -2.96 10.02
C ASP A 49 -2.04 -2.35 9.78
N TYR A 50 -1.56 -2.45 8.54
CA TYR A 50 -0.37 -1.71 8.11
C TYR A 50 -0.77 -0.29 7.75
N VAL A 51 -0.36 0.66 8.59
CA VAL A 51 -0.73 2.08 8.42
C VAL A 51 0.36 2.91 7.76
N ASP A 52 -0.09 3.89 7.00
CA ASP A 52 0.72 4.86 6.29
C ASP A 52 1.28 5.97 7.22
N PRO A 53 2.06 6.95 6.71
CA PRO A 53 2.58 8.06 7.51
C PRO A 53 1.50 8.98 8.12
N TRP A 54 0.26 8.92 7.63
CA TRP A 54 -0.87 9.71 8.12
C TRP A 54 -1.72 8.96 9.14
N GLY A 55 -1.47 7.67 9.32
CA GLY A 55 -2.10 6.83 10.32
C GLY A 55 -3.35 6.12 9.84
N THR A 56 -3.52 6.05 8.53
CA THR A 56 -4.61 5.33 7.87
C THR A 56 -4.09 4.04 7.24
N PRO A 57 -4.91 2.98 7.16
CA PRO A 57 -4.47 1.74 6.54
C PRO A 57 -4.09 1.96 5.06
N TYR A 58 -2.98 1.34 4.64
CA TYR A 58 -2.67 1.26 3.21
C TYR A 58 -3.77 0.49 2.48
N ASN A 59 -4.10 0.93 1.27
CA ASN A 59 -4.79 0.07 0.31
C ASN A 59 -3.80 -0.99 -0.19
N LEU A 60 -4.30 -2.19 -0.48
CA LEU A 60 -3.51 -3.31 -0.95
C LEU A 60 -4.22 -3.99 -2.11
N GLU A 61 -3.46 -4.37 -3.14
CA GLU A 61 -3.93 -5.25 -4.20
C GLU A 61 -2.88 -6.33 -4.45
N MET A 62 -3.36 -7.56 -4.62
CA MET A 62 -2.53 -8.74 -4.84
C MET A 62 -3.00 -9.43 -6.09
N ASP A 63 -2.04 -9.83 -6.91
CA ASP A 63 -2.24 -10.71 -8.04
C ASP A 63 -2.66 -12.09 -7.51
N ALA A 64 -3.94 -12.39 -7.66
CA ALA A 64 -4.52 -13.66 -7.24
C ALA A 64 -4.46 -14.74 -8.33
N ASP A 65 -4.12 -14.39 -9.57
CA ASP A 65 -4.01 -15.31 -10.70
C ASP A 65 -2.57 -15.75 -11.00
N TYR A 66 -1.60 -15.16 -10.30
CA TYR A 66 -0.17 -15.51 -10.31
C TYR A 66 0.50 -15.25 -11.66
N THR A 67 0.03 -14.24 -12.41
CA THR A 67 0.65 -13.74 -13.64
C THR A 67 1.84 -12.79 -13.41
N ASN A 68 2.12 -12.46 -12.14
CA ASN A 68 3.02 -11.40 -11.68
C ASN A 68 2.64 -10.02 -12.23
N GLN A 69 1.34 -9.78 -12.42
CA GLN A 69 0.82 -8.54 -12.96
C GLN A 69 -0.44 -8.09 -12.22
N ILE A 70 -0.50 -6.80 -11.90
CA ILE A 70 -1.74 -6.12 -11.56
C ILE A 70 -2.23 -5.42 -12.83
N GLU A 71 -3.34 -5.91 -13.37
CA GLU A 71 -3.86 -5.49 -14.69
C GLU A 71 -4.28 -4.02 -14.71
N THR A 72 -4.79 -3.50 -13.60
CA THR A 72 -5.27 -2.12 -13.49
C THR A 72 -4.39 -1.33 -12.54
N ASN A 73 -3.70 -0.32 -13.06
CA ASN A 73 -3.09 0.69 -12.19
C ASN A 73 -4.21 1.50 -11.53
N PRO A 74 -4.23 1.65 -10.19
CA PRO A 74 -5.24 2.47 -9.54
C PRO A 74 -5.30 3.89 -10.09
N TYR A 75 -4.19 4.48 -10.54
CA TYR A 75 -4.15 5.85 -11.02
C TYR A 75 -4.17 5.92 -12.56
N PRO A 76 -5.05 6.74 -13.17
CA PRO A 76 -5.26 6.77 -14.62
C PRO A 76 -4.28 7.71 -15.37
N ASP A 77 -3.18 8.11 -14.75
CA ASP A 77 -2.21 9.04 -15.33
C ASP A 77 -1.62 8.49 -16.64
N THR A 78 -1.77 9.25 -17.72
CA THR A 78 -1.27 8.87 -19.05
C THR A 78 0.14 9.39 -19.35
N ASP A 79 0.68 10.26 -18.49
CA ASP A 79 2.01 10.85 -18.65
C ASP A 79 3.12 10.04 -17.94
N GLY A 80 2.77 8.89 -17.37
CA GLY A 80 3.68 7.96 -16.70
C GLY A 80 4.01 8.34 -15.25
N SER A 81 3.44 9.41 -14.71
CA SER A 81 3.62 9.82 -13.30
C SER A 81 3.20 8.74 -12.29
N ALA A 82 2.25 7.87 -12.65
CA ALA A 82 1.78 6.78 -11.81
C ALA A 82 2.37 5.42 -12.22
N GLY A 83 3.32 5.39 -13.15
CA GLY A 83 3.87 4.15 -13.71
C GLY A 83 3.03 3.57 -14.84
N ALA A 84 3.35 2.33 -15.21
CA ALA A 84 2.71 1.65 -16.34
C ALA A 84 1.33 1.07 -15.98
N THR A 85 0.59 0.68 -17.01
CA THR A 85 -0.54 -0.26 -16.91
C THR A 85 -0.33 -1.33 -18.00
N PRO A 86 -0.29 -2.63 -17.68
CA PRO A 86 -0.36 -3.22 -16.34
C PRO A 86 0.91 -2.97 -15.50
N LEU A 87 0.79 -3.11 -14.18
CA LEU A 87 1.93 -3.07 -13.25
C LEU A 87 2.54 -4.46 -13.15
N ARG A 88 3.84 -4.61 -13.45
CA ARG A 88 4.55 -5.90 -13.43
C ARG A 88 5.01 -6.30 -12.03
N LEU A 89 4.07 -6.36 -11.11
CA LEU A 89 4.25 -6.63 -9.69
C LEU A 89 3.13 -7.57 -9.23
N GLY A 90 3.44 -8.48 -8.31
CA GLY A 90 2.42 -9.38 -7.74
C GLY A 90 1.67 -8.79 -6.55
N VAL A 91 2.18 -7.71 -5.94
CA VAL A 91 1.54 -7.00 -4.83
C VAL A 91 1.86 -5.52 -4.94
N ILE A 92 0.85 -4.68 -4.71
CA ILE A 92 1.01 -3.22 -4.62
C ILE A 92 0.35 -2.71 -3.34
N SER A 93 0.86 -1.58 -2.84
CA SER A 93 0.24 -0.83 -1.75
C SER A 93 0.23 0.65 -2.05
N TRP A 94 -0.83 1.36 -1.67
CA TRP A 94 -0.88 2.82 -1.80
C TRP A 94 -1.67 3.50 -0.69
N SER A 95 -1.30 4.75 -0.40
CA SER A 95 -1.96 5.63 0.57
C SER A 95 -2.63 6.79 -0.17
N TYR A 96 -3.79 7.23 0.33
CA TYR A 96 -4.49 8.43 -0.15
C TYR A 96 -4.01 9.72 0.55
N GLY A 97 -2.76 9.73 0.98
CA GLY A 97 -2.15 10.93 1.51
C GLY A 97 -2.76 11.42 2.81
N LYS A 98 -2.51 12.69 3.11
CA LYS A 98 -3.08 13.40 4.25
C LYS A 98 -4.57 13.66 4.05
N ASP A 99 -4.96 13.89 2.80
CA ASP A 99 -6.29 14.38 2.46
C ASP A 99 -7.36 13.27 2.38
N GLN A 100 -6.90 12.01 2.34
CA GLN A 100 -7.70 10.78 2.30
C GLN A 100 -8.60 10.67 1.08
N THR A 101 -8.20 11.31 -0.01
CA THR A 101 -8.88 11.31 -1.30
C THR A 101 -7.91 10.83 -2.36
N LYS A 102 -8.35 9.89 -3.20
CA LYS A 102 -7.55 9.47 -4.34
C LYS A 102 -7.24 10.65 -5.25
N GLY A 103 -5.95 10.90 -5.48
CA GLY A 103 -5.43 11.99 -6.28
C GLY A 103 -5.40 13.31 -5.51
N THR A 104 -5.91 14.38 -6.12
CA THR A 104 -5.99 15.69 -5.45
C THR A 104 -7.39 15.91 -4.91
N LYS A 105 -7.54 16.17 -3.61
CA LYS A 105 -8.85 16.49 -3.01
C LYS A 105 -9.59 17.62 -3.73
N GLY A 106 -10.83 17.32 -4.14
CA GLY A 106 -11.69 18.23 -4.90
C GLY A 106 -11.23 18.47 -6.35
N GLY A 107 -10.26 17.68 -6.82
CA GLY A 107 -9.65 17.79 -8.13
C GLY A 107 -9.66 16.47 -8.90
N SER A 108 -8.50 16.11 -9.45
CA SER A 108 -8.32 14.94 -10.29
C SER A 108 -8.05 13.68 -9.47
N SER A 109 -8.40 12.50 -10.01
CA SER A 109 -8.01 11.18 -9.46
C SER A 109 -6.60 10.73 -9.88
N ASN A 110 -5.82 11.65 -10.43
CA ASN A 110 -4.45 11.41 -10.90
C ASN A 110 -3.46 11.44 -9.72
N PHE A 111 -2.43 10.60 -9.79
CA PHE A 111 -1.32 10.61 -8.84
C PHE A 111 -0.50 11.89 -8.96
N LYS A 112 -0.33 12.42 -10.17
CA LYS A 112 0.48 13.62 -10.38
C LYS A 112 -0.04 14.78 -9.54
N SER A 113 0.87 15.37 -8.76
CA SER A 113 0.58 16.50 -7.85
C SER A 113 -0.37 16.19 -6.69
N SER A 114 -0.67 14.91 -6.44
CA SER A 114 -1.33 14.45 -5.21
C SER A 114 -0.36 14.39 -4.03
N ASP A 115 -0.89 14.19 -2.82
CA ASP A 115 -0.13 13.79 -1.63
C ASP A 115 -0.12 12.27 -1.39
N ASP A 116 -0.61 11.50 -2.37
CA ASP A 116 -0.66 10.05 -2.33
C ASP A 116 0.75 9.43 -2.35
N VAL A 117 0.83 8.17 -1.91
CA VAL A 117 2.08 7.39 -1.94
C VAL A 117 1.80 6.05 -2.60
N ILE A 118 2.61 5.68 -3.58
CA ILE A 118 2.53 4.41 -4.31
C ILE A 118 3.79 3.58 -4.08
N SER A 119 3.67 2.25 -4.00
CA SER A 119 4.81 1.37 -3.72
C SER A 119 5.65 0.97 -4.94
N TRP A 120 5.22 1.37 -6.14
CA TRP A 120 5.73 0.86 -7.42
C TRP A 120 6.47 1.92 -8.26
N GLN A 121 6.71 3.10 -7.69
CA GLN A 121 7.60 4.11 -8.23
C GLN A 121 8.68 4.49 -7.22
#